data_AF-A0A522VK81-F1
#
_entry.id   AF-A0A522VK81-F1
#
_cell.length_a   1.000
_cell.length_b   1.000
_cell.length_c   1.000
_cell.angle_alpha   90.00
_cell.angle_beta   90.00
_cell.angle_gamma   90.00
#
_symmetry.space_group_name_H-M   'P 1'
#
loop_
_entity.id
_entity.type
_entity.pdbx_description
1 polymer ?
#
loop_
_entity_poly.entity_id
_entity_poly.type
_entity_poly.pdbx_seq_one_letter_code
_entity_poly.pdbx_strand_id
1 'polypeptide(L)'
;MSAALQLYQQLRDAPNDDSRARIIAEAFEQLDDRYPNLKDVATQDNVQETELRLQKEIKEAELRLQKEIRETELRLQKEIKETELRLQKEIKETELRLQKEIREVDSRIKEVELRLQKEIRGVELRITEVEARLMNEIKEINLRIKDVDLRIKDVEIRLTQAIHRQTFWIIGSIGTVIGFIRLLEWFLAHVPKG
;
A
#
# COMPACT_ATOMS: atom_id res chain seq x y z
N MET A 1 -77.98 60.83 12.90
CA MET A 1 -79.13 59.91 12.75
C MET A 1 -78.73 58.83 11.75
N SER A 2 -79.15 57.57 11.91
CA SER A 2 -78.80 56.52 10.93
C SER A 2 -79.54 56.77 9.61
N ALA A 3 -78.95 56.37 8.48
CA ALA A 3 -79.58 56.52 7.15
C ALA A 3 -80.97 55.87 7.09
N ALA A 4 -81.14 54.73 7.78
CA ALA A 4 -82.43 54.05 7.91
C ALA A 4 -83.47 54.88 8.69
N LEU A 5 -83.04 55.60 9.74
CA LEU A 5 -83.93 56.47 10.52
C LEU A 5 -84.38 57.70 9.72
N GLN A 6 -83.48 58.26 8.90
CA GLN A 6 -83.78 59.39 8.01
C GLN A 6 -84.77 58.98 6.91
N LEU A 7 -84.54 57.82 6.28
CA LEU A 7 -85.45 57.27 5.28
C LEU A 7 -86.84 56.99 5.87
N TYR A 8 -86.91 56.43 7.07
CA TYR A 8 -88.19 56.19 7.76
C TYR A 8 -88.99 57.48 8.00
N GLN A 9 -88.31 58.55 8.46
CA GLN A 9 -88.96 59.85 8.67
C GLN A 9 -89.48 60.45 7.35
N GLN A 10 -88.66 60.41 6.30
CA GLN A 10 -89.04 60.89 4.96
C GLN A 10 -90.24 60.13 4.38
N LEU A 11 -90.33 58.81 4.60
CA LEU A 11 -91.47 58.00 4.15
C LEU A 11 -92.73 58.22 4.99
N ARG A 12 -92.58 58.52 6.28
CA ARG A 12 -93.69 58.81 7.19
C ARG A 12 -94.36 60.15 6.87
N ASP A 13 -93.56 61.14 6.52
CA ASP A 13 -94.02 62.51 6.26
C ASP A 13 -94.43 62.72 4.78
N ALA A 14 -94.31 61.68 3.94
CA ALA A 14 -94.69 61.73 2.54
C ALA A 14 -96.22 61.79 2.35
N PRO A 15 -96.74 62.71 1.50
CA PRO A 15 -98.16 62.99 1.39
C PRO A 15 -98.98 61.94 0.63
N ASN A 16 -98.35 61.14 -0.23
CA ASN A 16 -99.00 60.10 -1.04
C ASN A 16 -98.04 58.97 -1.43
N ASP A 17 -98.58 57.91 -2.03
CA ASP A 17 -97.83 56.72 -2.43
C ASP A 17 -96.78 57.01 -3.51
N ASP A 18 -97.04 57.96 -4.41
CA ASP A 18 -96.09 58.38 -5.44
C ASP A 18 -94.86 59.06 -4.85
N SER A 19 -95.05 59.93 -3.85
CA SER A 19 -93.94 60.55 -3.11
C SER A 19 -93.15 59.51 -2.32
N ARG A 20 -93.83 58.51 -1.72
CA ARG A 20 -93.15 57.40 -1.05
C ARG A 20 -92.30 56.59 -2.03
N ALA A 21 -92.85 56.23 -3.19
CA ALA A 21 -92.12 55.49 -4.22
C ALA A 21 -90.88 56.25 -4.72
N ARG A 22 -90.96 57.58 -4.89
CA ARG A 22 -89.80 58.42 -5.26
C ARG A 22 -88.72 58.44 -4.19
N ILE A 23 -89.09 58.62 -2.92
CA ILE A 23 -88.14 58.62 -1.80
C ILE A 23 -87.44 57.26 -1.69
N ILE A 24 -88.16 56.15 -1.91
CA ILE A 24 -87.58 54.80 -1.96
C ILE A 24 -86.56 54.69 -3.12
N ALA A 25 -86.92 55.16 -4.31
CA ALA A 25 -86.04 55.11 -5.48
C ALA A 25 -84.75 55.92 -5.28
N GLU A 26 -84.86 57.14 -4.76
CA GLU A 26 -83.72 58.02 -4.47
C GLU A 26 -82.81 57.41 -3.39
N ALA A 27 -83.37 56.75 -2.38
CA ALA A 27 -82.60 56.06 -1.36
C ALA A 27 -81.82 54.85 -1.92
N PHE A 28 -82.39 54.13 -2.88
CA PHE A 28 -81.69 53.04 -3.58
C PHE A 28 -80.60 53.57 -4.52
N GLU A 29 -80.83 54.70 -5.21
CA GLU A 29 -79.83 55.37 -6.05
C GLU A 29 -78.63 55.84 -5.22
N GLN A 30 -78.88 56.48 -4.07
CA GLN A 30 -77.83 56.87 -3.12
C GLN A 30 -77.07 55.67 -2.54
N LEU A 31 -77.72 54.51 -2.40
CA LEU A 31 -77.08 53.28 -1.93
C LEU A 31 -76.14 52.70 -3.02
N ASP A 32 -76.58 52.70 -4.28
CA ASP A 32 -75.79 52.22 -5.43
C ASP A 32 -74.56 53.14 -5.65
N ASP A 33 -74.73 54.47 -5.58
CA ASP A 33 -73.62 55.44 -5.67
C ASP A 33 -72.60 55.30 -4.55
N ARG A 34 -73.08 55.00 -3.32
CA ARG A 34 -72.22 54.84 -2.15
C ARG A 34 -71.47 53.51 -2.16
N TYR A 35 -72.04 52.48 -2.78
CA TYR A 35 -71.44 51.15 -2.91
C TYR A 35 -71.56 50.63 -4.34
N PRO A 36 -70.81 51.24 -5.29
CA PRO A 36 -70.93 50.92 -6.73
C PRO A 36 -70.60 49.46 -7.06
N ASN A 37 -69.82 48.80 -6.19
CA ASN A 37 -69.38 47.42 -6.36
C ASN A 37 -70.14 46.45 -5.43
N LEU A 38 -71.28 46.84 -4.84
CA LEU A 38 -72.04 45.96 -3.93
C LEU A 38 -72.45 44.64 -4.61
N LYS A 39 -72.64 44.69 -5.93
CA LYS A 39 -72.95 43.54 -6.79
C LYS A 39 -71.76 42.58 -6.98
N ASP A 40 -70.53 43.06 -6.78
CA ASP A 40 -69.30 42.28 -6.94
C ASP A 40 -68.80 41.65 -5.62
N VAL A 41 -69.49 41.93 -4.51
CA VAL A 41 -69.15 41.35 -3.21
C VAL A 41 -69.62 39.90 -3.18
N ALA A 42 -68.69 38.99 -2.88
CA ALA A 42 -69.02 37.57 -2.73
C ALA A 42 -70.09 37.40 -1.64
N THR A 43 -71.19 36.74 -2.00
CA THR A 43 -72.20 36.33 -1.02
C THR A 43 -71.67 35.18 -0.16
N GLN A 44 -72.31 34.94 0.98
CA GLN A 44 -72.01 33.79 1.83
C GLN A 44 -72.05 32.47 1.03
N ASP A 45 -73.02 32.33 0.13
CA ASP A 45 -73.16 31.16 -0.73
C ASP A 45 -71.96 31.01 -1.69
N ASN A 46 -71.48 32.12 -2.29
CA ASN A 46 -70.28 32.07 -3.16
C ASN A 46 -69.03 31.65 -2.39
N VAL A 47 -68.88 32.12 -1.15
CA VAL A 47 -67.74 31.76 -0.29
C VAL A 47 -67.81 30.28 0.09
N GLN A 48 -68.99 29.79 0.48
CA GLN A 48 -69.20 28.39 0.86
C GLN A 48 -68.97 27.43 -0.33
N GLU A 49 -69.45 27.79 -1.52
CA GLU A 49 -69.20 27.01 -2.74
C GLU A 49 -67.70 26.92 -3.05
N THR A 50 -67.00 28.07 -2.95
CA THR A 50 -65.55 28.13 -3.19
C THR A 50 -64.78 27.31 -2.16
N GLU A 51 -65.16 27.39 -0.87
CA GLU A 51 -64.56 26.59 0.20
C GLU A 51 -64.71 25.09 -0.08
N LEU A 52 -65.92 24.63 -0.43
CA LEU A 52 -66.17 23.22 -0.76
C LEU A 52 -65.35 22.76 -1.96
N ARG A 53 -65.24 23.61 -2.99
CA ARG A 53 -64.41 23.33 -4.18
C ARG A 53 -62.93 23.19 -3.79
N LEU A 54 -62.40 24.13 -3.01
CA LEU A 54 -61.02 24.10 -2.55
C LEU A 54 -60.74 22.89 -1.64
N GLN A 55 -61.65 22.55 -0.72
CA GLN A 55 -61.51 21.34 0.11
C GLN A 55 -61.43 20.07 -0.75
N LYS A 56 -62.22 19.99 -1.82
CA LYS A 56 -62.16 18.88 -2.78
C LYS A 56 -60.83 18.86 -3.53
N GLU A 57 -60.38 20.00 -4.06
CA GLU A 57 -59.11 20.12 -4.77
C GLU A 57 -57.91 19.74 -3.87
N ILE A 58 -57.91 20.20 -2.61
CA ILE A 58 -56.89 19.85 -1.61
C ILE A 58 -56.87 18.32 -1.40
N LYS A 59 -58.04 17.71 -1.19
CA LYS A 59 -58.13 16.26 -0.98
C LYS A 59 -57.67 15.46 -2.20
N GLU A 60 -57.98 15.93 -3.41
CA GLU A 60 -57.48 15.32 -4.63
C GLU A 60 -55.96 15.46 -4.77
N ALA A 61 -55.40 16.62 -4.43
CA ALA A 61 -53.95 16.84 -4.44
C ALA A 61 -53.23 15.96 -3.42
N GLU A 62 -53.76 15.83 -2.19
CA GLU A 62 -53.23 14.95 -1.15
C GLU A 62 -53.17 13.49 -1.62
N LEU A 63 -54.26 12.99 -2.24
CA LEU A 63 -54.31 11.62 -2.76
C LEU A 63 -53.31 11.40 -3.90
N ARG A 64 -53.13 12.38 -4.79
CA ARG A 64 -52.13 12.32 -5.86
C ARG A 64 -50.72 12.26 -5.28
N LEU A 65 -50.40 13.15 -4.35
CA LEU A 65 -49.08 13.20 -3.70
C LEU A 65 -48.79 11.90 -2.92
N GLN A 66 -49.76 11.35 -2.19
CA GLN A 66 -49.57 10.06 -1.51
C GLN A 66 -49.26 8.93 -2.48
N LYS A 67 -49.91 8.91 -3.64
CA LYS A 67 -49.65 7.93 -4.68
C LYS A 67 -48.24 8.09 -5.27
N GLU A 68 -47.86 9.31 -5.62
CA GLU A 68 -46.53 9.61 -6.18
C GLU A 68 -45.39 9.29 -5.20
N ILE A 69 -45.57 9.62 -3.92
CA ILE A 69 -44.63 9.27 -2.85
C ILE A 69 -44.47 7.76 -2.79
N ARG A 70 -45.57 7.01 -2.74
CA ARG A 70 -45.53 5.55 -2.63
C ARG A 70 -44.89 4.89 -3.87
N GLU A 71 -45.18 5.39 -5.06
CA GLU A 71 -44.53 4.92 -6.29
C GLU A 71 -43.02 5.20 -6.28
N THR A 72 -42.63 6.38 -5.82
CA THR A 72 -41.22 6.77 -5.70
C THR A 72 -40.48 5.90 -4.67
N GLU A 73 -41.07 5.65 -3.50
CA GLU A 73 -40.52 4.77 -2.48
C GLU A 73 -40.30 3.34 -3.01
N LEU A 74 -41.29 2.78 -3.71
CA LEU A 74 -41.17 1.44 -4.31
C LEU A 74 -40.07 1.38 -5.38
N ARG A 75 -39.94 2.43 -6.21
CA ARG A 75 -38.87 2.52 -7.21
C ARG A 75 -37.51 2.56 -6.54
N LEU A 76 -37.33 3.43 -5.54
CA LEU A 76 -36.08 3.56 -4.81
C LEU A 76 -35.70 2.26 -4.08
N GLN A 77 -36.66 1.59 -3.44
CA GLN A 77 -36.41 0.28 -2.81
C GLN A 77 -35.91 -0.76 -3.81
N LYS A 78 -36.47 -0.77 -5.02
CA LYS A 78 -36.02 -1.67 -6.09
C LYS A 78 -34.59 -1.33 -6.55
N GLU A 79 -34.30 -0.07 -6.79
CA GLU A 79 -32.98 0.41 -7.21
C GLU A 79 -31.89 0.13 -6.15
N ILE A 80 -32.21 0.32 -4.87
CA ILE A 80 -31.33 -0.01 -3.75
C ILE A 80 -31.01 -1.50 -3.77
N LYS A 81 -32.03 -2.36 -3.83
CA LYS A 81 -31.85 -3.82 -3.84
C LYS A 81 -31.04 -4.31 -5.04
N GLU A 82 -31.28 -3.74 -6.21
CA GLU A 82 -30.51 -4.05 -7.42
C GLU A 82 -29.04 -3.64 -7.27
N THR A 83 -28.80 -2.45 -6.72
CA THR A 83 -27.45 -1.95 -6.44
C THR A 83 -26.72 -2.82 -5.42
N GLU A 84 -27.39 -3.21 -4.33
CA GLU A 84 -26.83 -4.13 -3.32
C GLU A 84 -26.43 -5.47 -3.93
N LEU A 85 -27.29 -6.08 -4.77
CA LEU A 85 -26.99 -7.34 -5.44
C LEU A 85 -25.80 -7.20 -6.41
N ARG A 86 -25.72 -6.08 -7.15
CA ARG A 86 -24.59 -5.81 -8.04
C ARG A 86 -23.29 -5.69 -7.25
N LEU A 87 -23.29 -4.90 -6.18
CA LEU A 87 -22.12 -4.72 -5.32
C LEU A 87 -21.68 -6.03 -4.65
N GLN A 88 -22.62 -6.86 -4.18
CA GLN A 88 -22.29 -8.18 -3.63
C GLN A 88 -21.59 -9.07 -4.66
N LYS A 89 -22.03 -9.04 -5.92
CA LYS A 89 -21.40 -9.79 -7.01
C LYS A 89 -20.00 -9.27 -7.30
N GLU A 90 -19.82 -7.95 -7.41
CA GLU A 90 -18.51 -7.32 -7.67
C GLU A 90 -17.51 -7.59 -6.54
N ILE A 91 -17.96 -7.55 -5.29
CA ILE A 91 -17.15 -7.89 -4.11
C ILE A 91 -16.69 -9.35 -4.22
N LYS A 92 -17.61 -10.29 -4.46
CA LYS A 92 -17.28 -11.72 -4.56
C LYS A 92 -16.32 -12.02 -5.71
N GLU A 93 -16.50 -11.37 -6.86
CA GLU A 93 -15.59 -11.49 -8.00
C GLU A 93 -14.18 -10.98 -7.66
N THR A 94 -14.11 -9.83 -6.98
CA THR A 94 -12.84 -9.24 -6.52
C THR A 94 -12.15 -10.15 -5.51
N GLU A 95 -12.87 -10.72 -4.54
CA GLU A 95 -12.33 -11.67 -3.57
C GLU A 95 -11.74 -12.91 -4.25
N LEU A 96 -12.45 -13.49 -5.22
CA LEU A 96 -11.97 -14.65 -5.97
C LEU A 96 -10.71 -14.32 -6.78
N ARG A 97 -10.66 -13.14 -7.40
CA ARG A 97 -9.48 -12.69 -8.14
C ARG A 97 -8.28 -12.53 -7.20
N LEU A 98 -8.45 -11.86 -6.07
CA LEU A 98 -7.39 -11.68 -5.08
C LEU A 98 -6.91 -13.02 -4.50
N GLN A 99 -7.82 -13.96 -4.20
CA GLN A 99 -7.42 -15.30 -3.75
C GLN A 99 -6.57 -16.03 -4.79
N LYS A 100 -6.88 -15.89 -6.08
CA LYS A 100 -6.08 -16.48 -7.15
C LYS A 100 -4.69 -15.84 -7.22
N GLU A 101 -4.62 -14.51 -7.17
CA GLU A 101 -3.35 -13.78 -7.18
C GLU A 101 -2.47 -14.16 -5.98
N ILE A 102 -3.04 -14.27 -4.78
CA ILE A 102 -2.32 -14.72 -3.58
C ILE A 102 -1.74 -16.12 -3.78
N ARG A 103 -2.53 -17.08 -4.29
CA ARG A 103 -2.05 -18.45 -4.55
C ARG A 103 -0.92 -18.51 -5.59
N GLU A 104 -0.99 -17.63 -6.59
CA GLU A 104 0.06 -17.52 -7.61
C GLU A 104 1.36 -16.98 -7.00
N VAL A 105 1.27 -15.94 -6.18
CA VAL A 105 2.42 -15.39 -5.44
C VAL A 105 3.01 -16.44 -4.51
N ASP A 106 2.20 -17.15 -3.73
CA ASP A 106 2.67 -18.22 -2.84
C ASP A 106 3.40 -19.33 -3.60
N SER A 107 2.91 -19.69 -4.78
CA SER A 107 3.55 -20.70 -5.64
C SER A 107 4.91 -20.21 -6.15
N ARG A 108 5.00 -18.94 -6.57
CA ARG A 108 6.25 -18.31 -7.01
C ARG A 108 7.26 -18.20 -5.87
N ILE A 109 6.81 -17.87 -4.65
CA ILE A 109 7.68 -17.85 -3.46
C ILE A 109 8.27 -19.23 -3.22
N LYS A 110 7.44 -20.29 -3.21
CA LYS A 110 7.92 -21.67 -3.04
C LYS A 110 8.92 -22.09 -4.11
N GLU A 111 8.69 -21.71 -5.36
CA GLU A 111 9.64 -22.00 -6.45
C GLU A 111 11.00 -21.32 -6.21
N VAL A 112 10.97 -20.04 -5.83
CA VAL A 112 12.20 -19.28 -5.51
C VAL A 112 12.92 -19.90 -4.31
N GLU A 113 12.21 -20.27 -3.24
CA GLU A 113 12.78 -20.93 -2.07
C GLU A 113 13.48 -22.24 -2.44
N LEU A 114 12.82 -23.11 -3.22
CA LEU A 114 13.40 -24.37 -3.69
C LEU A 114 14.64 -24.16 -4.55
N ARG A 115 14.58 -23.15 -5.44
CA ARG A 115 15.73 -22.79 -6.29
C ARG A 115 16.91 -22.32 -5.44
N LEU A 116 16.67 -21.42 -4.48
CA LEU A 116 17.72 -20.93 -3.58
C LEU A 116 18.29 -22.05 -2.71
N GLN A 117 17.47 -22.96 -2.20
CA GLN A 117 17.95 -24.13 -1.46
C GLN A 117 18.88 -25.00 -2.32
N LYS A 118 18.55 -25.21 -3.60
CA LYS A 118 19.39 -25.96 -4.53
C LYS A 118 20.71 -25.24 -4.81
N GLU A 119 20.66 -23.92 -5.01
CA GLU A 119 21.86 -23.10 -5.24
C GLU A 119 22.78 -23.11 -4.01
N ILE A 120 22.23 -22.94 -2.80
CA ILE A 120 22.98 -23.02 -1.54
C ILE A 120 23.66 -24.39 -1.40
N ARG A 121 22.92 -25.49 -1.57
CA ARG A 121 23.49 -26.85 -1.51
C ARG A 121 24.59 -27.05 -2.55
N GLY A 122 24.42 -26.49 -3.75
CA GLY A 122 25.43 -26.53 -4.80
C GLY A 122 26.72 -25.79 -4.40
N VAL A 123 26.59 -24.65 -3.71
CA VAL A 123 27.73 -23.89 -3.18
C VAL A 123 28.41 -24.66 -2.04
N GLU A 124 27.65 -25.23 -1.10
CA GLU A 124 28.17 -26.05 0.00
C GLU A 124 29.04 -27.22 -0.53
N LEU A 125 28.54 -27.96 -1.53
CA LEU A 125 29.29 -29.05 -2.15
C LEU A 125 30.60 -28.57 -2.79
N ARG A 126 30.59 -27.42 -3.48
CA ARG A 126 31.80 -26.84 -4.08
C ARG A 126 32.80 -26.41 -3.02
N ILE A 127 32.35 -25.84 -1.91
CA ILE A 127 33.21 -25.48 -0.77
C ILE A 127 33.88 -26.74 -0.24
N THR A 128 33.12 -27.80 0.06
CA THR A 128 33.67 -29.07 0.54
C THR A 128 34.66 -29.69 -0.44
N GLU A 129 34.40 -29.62 -1.75
CA GLU A 129 35.32 -30.09 -2.77
C GLU A 129 36.63 -29.29 -2.77
N VAL A 130 36.56 -27.96 -2.69
CA VAL A 130 37.74 -27.10 -2.61
C VAL A 130 38.54 -27.36 -1.33
N GLU A 131 37.87 -27.50 -0.19
CA GLU A 131 38.51 -27.85 1.09
C GLU A 131 39.26 -29.18 1.01
N ALA A 132 38.64 -30.21 0.42
CA ALA A 132 39.28 -31.52 0.24
C ALA A 132 40.50 -31.44 -0.69
N ARG A 133 40.41 -30.68 -1.79
CA ARG A 133 41.54 -30.45 -2.70
C ARG A 133 42.69 -29.74 -1.99
N LEU A 134 42.42 -28.64 -1.29
CA LEU A 134 43.42 -27.90 -0.54
C LEU A 134 44.07 -28.76 0.56
N MET A 135 43.30 -29.60 1.25
CA MET A 135 43.83 -30.52 2.26
C MET A 135 44.80 -31.54 1.65
N ASN A 136 44.49 -32.06 0.46
CA ASN A 136 45.38 -32.96 -0.26
C ASN A 136 46.66 -32.25 -0.73
N GLU A 137 46.55 -31.04 -1.28
CA GLU A 137 47.70 -30.23 -1.69
C GLU A 137 48.62 -29.91 -0.51
N ILE A 138 48.05 -29.50 0.63
CA ILE A 138 48.81 -29.25 1.87
C ILE A 138 49.55 -30.53 2.32
N LYS A 139 48.87 -31.69 2.28
CA LYS A 139 49.48 -32.98 2.65
C LYS A 139 50.65 -33.33 1.73
N GLU A 140 50.50 -33.11 0.42
CA GLU A 140 51.56 -33.36 -0.55
C GLU A 140 52.74 -32.41 -0.35
N ILE A 141 52.50 -31.12 -0.13
CA ILE A 141 53.53 -30.13 0.18
C ILE A 141 54.29 -30.53 1.45
N ASN A 142 53.60 -30.95 2.51
CA ASN A 142 54.24 -31.42 3.74
C ASN A 142 55.16 -32.64 3.52
N LEU A 143 54.76 -33.58 2.66
CA LEU A 143 55.61 -34.72 2.29
C LEU A 143 56.86 -34.25 1.51
N ARG A 144 56.70 -33.32 0.57
CA ARG A 144 57.83 -32.75 -0.18
C ARG A 144 58.79 -31.99 0.72
N ILE A 145 58.29 -31.20 1.68
CA ILE A 145 59.12 -30.52 2.68
C ILE A 145 59.92 -31.54 3.49
N LYS A 146 59.28 -32.61 3.96
CA LYS A 146 59.96 -33.68 4.73
C LYS A 146 61.06 -34.37 3.91
N ASP A 147 60.82 -34.64 2.63
CA ASP A 147 61.83 -35.20 1.73
C ASP A 147 63.01 -34.25 1.53
N VAL A 148 62.75 -32.95 1.33
CA VAL A 148 63.79 -31.92 1.22
C VAL A 148 64.61 -31.82 2.51
N ASP A 149 63.98 -31.85 3.68
CA ASP A 149 64.68 -31.84 4.98
C ASP A 149 65.63 -33.04 5.13
N LEU A 150 65.21 -34.23 4.70
CA LEU A 150 66.06 -35.42 4.71
C LEU A 150 67.26 -35.26 3.78
N ARG A 151 67.05 -34.72 2.57
CA ARG A 151 68.14 -34.44 1.62
C ARG A 151 69.11 -33.39 2.17
N ILE A 152 68.61 -32.35 2.84
CA ILE A 152 69.46 -31.33 3.49
C ILE A 152 70.33 -31.97 4.57
N LYS A 153 69.75 -32.81 5.44
CA LYS A 153 70.52 -33.54 6.48
C LYS A 153 71.59 -34.44 5.88
N ASP A 154 71.25 -35.17 4.82
CA ASP A 154 72.20 -36.04 4.11
C ASP A 154 73.35 -35.25 3.48
N VAL A 155 73.05 -34.09 2.86
CA VAL A 155 74.07 -33.16 2.36
C VAL A 155 74.96 -32.62 3.49
N GLU A 156 74.38 -32.21 4.61
CA GLU A 156 75.11 -31.72 5.79
C GLU A 156 76.08 -32.79 6.30
N ILE A 157 75.61 -34.03 6.49
CA ILE A 157 76.44 -35.16 6.93
C ILE A 157 77.60 -35.39 5.96
N ARG A 158 77.34 -35.42 4.64
CA ARG A 158 78.39 -35.60 3.63
C ARG A 158 79.41 -34.47 3.67
N LEU A 159 78.99 -33.22 3.81
CA LEU A 159 79.88 -32.07 3.91
C LEU A 159 80.73 -32.15 5.18
N THR A 160 80.13 -32.41 6.33
CA THR A 160 80.87 -32.57 7.59
C THR A 160 81.89 -33.71 7.49
N GLN A 161 81.51 -34.84 6.91
CA GLN A 161 82.42 -35.97 6.71
C GLN A 161 83.56 -35.64 5.73
N ALA A 162 83.26 -34.96 4.62
CA ALA A 162 84.26 -34.51 3.65
C ALA A 162 85.24 -33.52 4.26
N ILE A 163 84.75 -32.55 5.04
CA ILE A 163 85.57 -31.59 5.78
C ILE A 163 86.46 -32.32 6.78
N HIS A 164 85.93 -33.23 7.60
CA HIS A 164 86.75 -34.01 8.55
C HIS A 164 87.85 -34.82 7.85
N ARG A 165 87.52 -35.48 6.74
CA ARG A 165 88.50 -36.22 5.94
C ARG A 165 89.58 -35.30 5.40
N GLN A 166 89.20 -34.16 4.83
CA GLN A 166 90.15 -33.19 4.30
C GLN A 166 91.01 -32.56 5.41
N THR A 167 90.43 -32.19 6.54
CA THR A 167 91.14 -31.71 7.73
C THR A 167 92.15 -32.74 8.23
N PHE A 168 91.80 -34.03 8.27
CA PHE A 168 92.73 -35.10 8.62
C PHE A 168 93.92 -35.16 7.65
N TRP A 169 93.67 -35.08 6.34
CA TRP A 169 94.73 -35.04 5.32
C TRP A 169 95.60 -33.77 5.40
N ILE A 170 95.01 -32.60 5.64
CA ILE A 170 95.73 -31.33 5.79
C ILE A 170 96.59 -31.35 7.06
N ILE A 171 96.06 -31.81 8.19
CA ILE A 171 96.84 -31.95 9.43
C ILE A 171 98.00 -32.93 9.21
N GLY A 172 97.74 -34.06 8.54
CA GLY A 172 98.76 -35.04 8.18
C GLY A 172 99.87 -34.43 7.31
N SER A 173 99.52 -33.68 6.26
CA SER A 173 100.49 -33.04 5.37
C SER A 173 101.28 -31.91 6.04
N ILE A 174 100.65 -31.12 6.91
CA ILE A 174 101.34 -30.13 7.75
C ILE A 174 102.36 -30.83 8.65
N GLY A 175 101.98 -31.95 9.28
CA GLY A 175 102.87 -32.74 10.13
C GLY A 175 104.08 -33.29 9.38
N THR A 176 103.91 -33.79 8.15
CA THR A 176 105.03 -34.28 7.33
C THR A 176 105.96 -33.16 6.89
N VAL A 177 105.43 -31.99 6.50
CA VAL A 177 106.25 -30.81 6.17
C VAL A 177 107.06 -30.33 7.38
N ILE A 178 106.45 -30.24 8.57
CA ILE A 178 107.15 -29.88 9.82
C ILE A 178 108.25 -30.89 10.14
N GLY A 179 107.96 -32.19 10.04
CA GLY A 179 108.94 -33.25 10.25
C GLY A 179 110.11 -33.15 9.28
N PHE A 180 109.84 -32.84 8.00
CA PHE A 180 110.86 -32.67 6.98
C PHE A 180 111.73 -31.42 7.22
N ILE A 181 111.14 -30.29 7.61
CA ILE A 181 111.89 -29.08 7.99
C ILE A 181 112.83 -29.40 9.16
N ARG A 182 112.34 -30.10 10.19
CA ARG A 182 113.15 -30.47 11.36
C ARG A 182 114.28 -31.43 11.00
N LEU A 183 114.05 -32.33 10.05
CA LEU A 183 115.08 -33.22 9.50
C LEU A 183 116.13 -32.44 8.71
N LEU A 184 115.71 -31.44 7.91
CA LEU A 184 116.62 -30.55 7.20
C LEU A 184 117.45 -29.69 8.16
N GLU A 185 116.85 -29.16 9.24
CA GLU A 185 117.59 -28.47 10.30
C GLU A 185 118.62 -29.40 10.96
N TRP A 186 118.23 -30.63 11.29
CA TRP A 186 119.15 -31.63 11.84
C TRP A 186 120.30 -31.94 10.88
N PHE A 187 119.99 -32.12 9.60
CA PHE A 187 120.96 -32.39 8.54
C PHE A 187 121.92 -31.20 8.38
N LEU A 188 121.40 -29.97 8.25
CA LEU A 188 122.22 -28.75 8.16
C LEU A 188 123.08 -28.52 9.40
N ALA A 189 122.61 -28.86 10.60
CA ALA A 189 123.41 -28.81 11.83
C ALA A 189 124.56 -29.84 11.83
N HIS A 190 124.43 -30.93 11.06
CA HIS A 190 125.44 -31.99 10.91
C HIS A 190 126.25 -31.91 9.61
N VAL A 191 126.02 -30.90 8.76
CA VAL A 191 126.84 -30.65 7.56
C VAL A 191 128.07 -29.83 7.96
N PRO A 192 129.30 -30.29 7.66
CA PRO A 192 130.52 -29.56 8.02
C PRO A 192 130.62 -28.24 7.25
N LYS A 193 130.87 -27.13 7.96
CA LYS A 193 131.24 -25.84 7.35
C LYS A 193 132.67 -25.95 6.80
N GLY A 194 132.78 -26.17 5.50
CA GLY A 194 133.99 -25.93 4.72
C GLY A 194 133.92 -24.56 4.05
#